data_AF-A0A965GTV1-F1
#
_entry.id   AF-A0A965GTV1-F1
#
_cell.length_a   1.000
_cell.length_b   1.000
_cell.length_c   1.000
_cell.angle_alpha   90.00
_cell.angle_beta   90.00
_cell.angle_gamma   90.00
#
_symmetry.space_group_name_H-M   'P 1'
#
loop_
_entity.id
_entity.type
_entity.pdbx_description
1 polymer ?
#
loop_
_entity_poly.entity_id
_entity_poly.type
_entity_poly.pdbx_seq_one_letter_code
_entity_poly.pdbx_strand_id
1 'polypeptide(L)'
;MAFLGESTLLIVGLIVLVILVIWFVSMRNGLVRLNVRVDEAWSDITVQLKRRADLIPNLIETVKGYAKHESQVFENVTKARAATISGSALANPAEAAQAENMLQSAMKSLFAVA
;
A
#
# COMPACT_ATOMS: atom_id res chain seq x y z
N MET A 1 -61.44 -19.14 7.41
CA MET A 1 -60.34 -19.41 6.46
C MET A 1 -59.64 -18.14 5.98
N ALA A 2 -60.30 -16.98 5.87
CA ALA A 2 -59.66 -15.71 5.46
C ALA A 2 -58.53 -15.22 6.41
N PHE A 3 -58.70 -15.32 7.74
CA PHE A 3 -57.70 -14.87 8.72
C PHE A 3 -56.35 -15.62 8.67
N LEU A 4 -56.34 -16.90 8.24
CA LEU A 4 -55.09 -17.69 8.12
C LEU A 4 -54.28 -17.30 6.87
N GLY A 5 -54.94 -16.77 5.82
CA GLY A 5 -54.29 -16.32 4.59
C GLY A 5 -53.54 -15.00 4.76
N GLU A 6 -54.08 -14.06 5.54
CA GLU A 6 -53.40 -12.77 5.78
C GLU A 6 -52.18 -12.93 6.69
N SER A 7 -52.29 -13.75 7.76
CA SER A 7 -51.14 -14.02 8.65
C SER A 7 -49.99 -14.73 7.92
N THR A 8 -50.29 -15.62 6.97
CA THR A 8 -49.25 -16.31 6.17
C THR A 8 -48.55 -15.35 5.21
N LEU A 9 -49.25 -14.43 4.56
CA LEU A 9 -48.65 -13.38 3.72
C LEU A 9 -47.75 -12.44 4.52
N LEU A 10 -48.16 -12.05 5.72
CA LEU A 10 -47.34 -11.23 6.62
C LEU A 10 -46.06 -11.96 7.05
N ILE A 11 -46.15 -13.26 7.37
CA ILE A 11 -44.98 -14.08 7.72
C ILE A 11 -44.01 -14.18 6.54
N VAL A 12 -44.52 -14.44 5.32
CA VAL A 12 -43.68 -14.50 4.11
C VAL A 12 -43.01 -13.15 3.85
N GLY A 13 -43.75 -12.04 3.97
CA GLY A 13 -43.18 -10.70 3.82
C GLY A 13 -42.07 -10.41 4.83
N LEU A 14 -42.26 -10.82 6.09
CA LEU A 14 -41.25 -10.68 7.14
C LEU A 14 -40.01 -11.53 6.85
N ILE A 15 -40.18 -12.78 6.40
CA ILE A 15 -39.05 -13.65 6.03
C ILE A 15 -38.25 -13.04 4.87
N VAL A 16 -38.92 -12.54 3.83
CA VAL A 16 -38.26 -11.87 2.71
C VAL A 16 -37.49 -10.64 3.19
N LEU A 17 -38.09 -9.83 4.07
CA LEU A 17 -37.42 -8.67 4.66
C LEU A 17 -36.17 -9.08 5.44
N VAL A 18 -36.25 -10.13 6.26
CA VAL A 18 -35.10 -10.66 7.03
C VAL A 18 -33.99 -11.12 6.10
N ILE A 19 -34.31 -11.84 5.02
CA ILE A 19 -33.33 -12.30 4.03
C ILE A 19 -32.63 -11.11 3.35
N LEU A 20 -33.39 -10.09 2.96
CA LEU A 20 -32.84 -8.88 2.34
C LEU A 20 -31.89 -8.14 3.28
N VAL A 21 -32.24 -8.03 4.57
CA VAL A 21 -31.38 -7.42 5.59
C VAL A 21 -30.08 -8.21 5.76
N ILE A 22 -30.17 -9.54 5.91
CA ILE A 22 -28.98 -10.40 6.04
C ILE A 22 -28.08 -10.28 4.80
N TRP A 23 -28.67 -10.30 3.61
CA TRP A 23 -27.93 -10.14 2.36
C TRP A 23 -27.18 -8.80 2.30
N PHE A 24 -27.85 -7.69 2.65
CA PHE A 24 -27.24 -6.37 2.67
C PHE A 24 -26.09 -6.27 3.68
N VAL A 25 -26.27 -6.81 4.89
CA VAL A 25 -25.22 -6.84 5.92
C VAL A 25 -24.03 -7.69 5.48
N SER A 26 -24.29 -8.86 4.89
CA SER A 26 -23.24 -9.75 4.39
C SER A 26 -22.40 -9.08 3.29
N MET A 27 -23.05 -8.42 2.34
CA MET A 27 -22.38 -7.67 1.27
C MET A 27 -21.48 -6.57 1.83
N ARG A 28 -22.00 -5.76 2.76
CA ARG A 28 -21.25 -4.68 3.42
C ARG A 28 -20.04 -5.22 4.19
N ASN A 29 -20.20 -6.30 4.94
CA ASN A 29 -19.11 -6.93 5.68
C ASN A 29 -18.03 -7.49 4.74
N GLY A 30 -18.41 -8.06 3.60
CA GLY A 30 -17.48 -8.50 2.57
C GLY A 30 -16.59 -7.37 2.06
N LEU A 31 -17.19 -6.24 1.66
CA LEU A 31 -16.45 -5.07 1.18
C LEU A 31 -15.50 -4.49 2.24
N VAL A 32 -15.95 -4.38 3.49
CA VAL A 32 -15.11 -3.88 4.59
C VAL A 32 -13.91 -4.80 4.81
N ARG A 33 -14.12 -6.12 4.79
CA ARG A 33 -13.02 -7.10 4.92
C ARG A 33 -12.00 -6.97 3.78
N LEU A 34 -12.45 -6.72 2.56
CA LEU A 34 -11.54 -6.49 1.43
C LEU A 34 -10.73 -5.21 1.61
N ASN A 35 -11.34 -4.11 2.08
CA ASN A 35 -10.61 -2.86 2.35
C ASN A 35 -9.53 -3.06 3.42
N VAL A 36 -9.84 -3.71 4.53
CA VAL A 36 -8.83 -4.00 5.58
C VAL A 36 -7.66 -4.80 5.02
N ARG A 37 -7.94 -5.80 4.15
CA ARG A 37 -6.87 -6.58 3.50
C ARG A 37 -5.97 -5.70 2.62
N VAL A 38 -6.54 -4.73 1.92
CA VAL A 38 -5.76 -3.78 1.10
C VAL A 38 -4.87 -2.92 2.00
N ASP A 39 -5.39 -2.43 3.12
CA ASP A 39 -4.63 -1.61 4.08
C ASP A 39 -3.49 -2.42 4.74
N GLU A 40 -3.75 -3.67 5.13
CA GLU A 40 -2.74 -4.60 5.65
C GLU A 40 -1.63 -4.85 4.61
N ALA A 41 -2.01 -5.19 3.38
CA ALA A 41 -1.05 -5.42 2.30
C ALA A 41 -0.23 -4.15 2.01
N TRP A 42 -0.84 -2.98 2.06
CA TRP A 42 -0.13 -1.72 1.89
C TRP A 42 0.87 -1.48 3.03
N SER A 43 0.46 -1.67 4.28
CA SER A 43 1.35 -1.57 5.44
C SER A 43 2.57 -2.49 5.28
N ASP A 44 2.37 -3.74 4.89
CA ASP A 44 3.48 -4.68 4.65
C ASP A 44 4.44 -4.19 3.55
N ILE A 45 3.91 -3.66 2.45
CA ILE A 45 4.72 -3.07 1.37
C ILE A 45 5.54 -1.88 1.90
N THR A 46 4.93 -0.97 2.66
CA THR A 46 5.64 0.21 3.19
C THR A 46 6.81 -0.18 4.10
N VAL A 47 6.66 -1.25 4.89
CA VAL A 47 7.74 -1.79 5.72
C VAL A 47 8.90 -2.28 4.85
N GLN A 48 8.61 -2.97 3.74
CA GLN A 48 9.64 -3.42 2.80
C GLN A 48 10.34 -2.26 2.09
N LEU A 49 9.58 -1.25 1.65
CA LEU A 49 10.14 -0.05 1.03
C LEU A 49 11.08 0.68 2.00
N LYS A 50 10.66 0.84 3.26
CA LYS A 50 11.49 1.45 4.30
C LYS A 50 12.76 0.64 4.57
N ARG A 51 12.65 -0.67 4.72
CA ARG A 51 13.81 -1.55 4.91
C ARG A 51 14.80 -1.44 3.76
N ARG A 52 14.33 -1.38 2.51
CA ARG A 52 15.18 -1.17 1.33
C ARG A 52 15.88 0.18 1.39
N ALA A 53 15.15 1.25 1.73
CA ALA A 53 15.71 2.57 1.86
C ALA A 53 16.77 2.65 2.98
N ASP A 54 16.56 1.96 4.09
CA ASP A 54 17.50 1.91 5.22
C ASP A 54 18.83 1.22 4.91
N LEU A 55 18.89 0.39 3.87
CA LEU A 55 20.14 -0.26 3.42
C LEU A 55 20.99 0.63 2.50
N ILE A 56 20.41 1.67 1.89
CA ILE A 56 21.10 2.54 0.92
C ILE A 56 22.33 3.25 1.51
N PRO A 57 22.30 3.80 2.74
CA PRO A 57 23.49 4.44 3.32
C PRO A 57 24.69 3.50 3.37
N ASN A 58 24.50 2.24 3.73
CA ASN A 58 25.57 1.23 3.77
C ASN A 58 26.15 0.95 2.37
N LEU A 59 25.30 0.95 1.33
CA LEU A 59 25.75 0.84 -0.06
C LEU A 59 26.55 2.07 -0.49
N ILE A 60 26.09 3.28 -0.13
CA ILE A 60 26.81 4.53 -0.41
C ILE A 60 28.19 4.52 0.25
N GLU A 61 28.29 4.10 1.51
CA GLU A 61 29.57 4.01 2.23
C GLU A 61 30.55 3.04 1.57
N THR A 62 30.04 1.91 1.09
CA THR A 62 30.85 0.91 0.37
C THR A 62 31.40 1.49 -0.93
N VAL A 63 30.56 2.14 -1.74
CA VAL A 63 30.98 2.75 -3.02
C VAL A 63 31.88 3.96 -2.81
N LYS A 64 31.65 4.77 -1.77
CA LYS A 64 32.54 5.90 -1.39
C LYS A 64 33.98 5.46 -1.12
N GLY A 65 34.20 4.21 -0.70
CA GLY A 65 35.54 3.65 -0.54
C GLY A 65 36.34 3.65 -1.86
N TYR A 66 35.66 3.41 -2.98
CA TYR A 66 36.24 3.31 -4.33
C TYR A 66 36.10 4.61 -5.15
N ALA A 67 34.98 5.34 -5.01
CA ALA A 67 34.63 6.50 -5.82
C ALA A 67 34.57 7.81 -5.01
N LYS A 68 35.71 8.27 -4.49
CA LYS A 68 35.78 9.37 -3.50
C LYS A 68 35.42 10.76 -4.02
N HIS A 69 35.47 10.99 -5.34
CA HIS A 69 35.26 12.30 -5.94
C HIS A 69 33.84 12.50 -6.51
N GLU A 70 32.94 11.52 -6.34
CA GLU A 70 31.60 11.50 -6.94
C GLU A 70 30.50 12.10 -6.04
N SER A 71 30.77 13.26 -5.44
CA SER A 71 29.86 13.92 -4.50
C SER A 71 28.45 14.13 -5.06
N GLN A 72 28.35 14.49 -6.35
CA GLN A 72 27.05 14.73 -7.00
C GLN A 72 26.22 13.45 -7.08
N VAL A 73 26.85 12.30 -7.37
CA VAL A 73 26.17 11.00 -7.45
C VAL A 73 25.63 10.61 -6.06
N PHE A 74 26.44 10.74 -5.02
CA PHE A 74 26.01 10.44 -3.65
C PHE A 74 24.90 11.36 -3.15
N GLU A 75 24.95 12.64 -3.50
CA GLU A 75 23.88 13.60 -3.17
C GLU A 75 22.57 13.21 -3.86
N ASN A 76 22.62 12.89 -5.16
CA ASN A 76 21.45 12.50 -5.95
C ASN A 76 20.79 11.24 -5.39
N VAL A 77 21.60 10.23 -5.02
CA VAL A 77 21.10 9.01 -4.37
C VAL A 77 20.49 9.33 -3.00
N THR A 78 21.13 10.17 -2.21
CA THR A 78 20.65 10.54 -0.87
C THR A 78 19.30 11.27 -0.95
N LYS A 79 19.15 12.20 -1.91
CA LYS A 79 17.88 12.89 -2.20
C LYS A 79 16.82 11.91 -2.67
N ALA A 80 17.16 11.00 -3.58
CA ALA A 80 16.23 10.00 -4.09
C ALA A 80 15.76 9.03 -2.98
N ARG A 81 16.67 8.59 -2.11
CA ARG A 81 16.33 7.83 -0.88
C ARG A 81 15.37 8.61 0.02
N ALA A 82 15.63 9.89 0.25
CA ALA A 82 14.78 10.70 1.13
C ALA A 82 13.34 10.80 0.58
N ALA A 83 13.18 10.84 -0.75
CA ALA A 83 11.87 10.83 -1.39
C ALA A 83 11.09 9.53 -1.13
N THR A 84 11.75 8.36 -1.11
CA THR A 84 11.05 7.06 -0.92
C THR A 84 10.52 6.84 0.49
N ILE A 85 11.12 7.48 1.49
CA ILE A 85 10.67 7.42 2.90
C ILE A 85 9.87 8.66 3.32
N SER A 86 9.52 9.52 2.38
CA SER A 86 8.70 10.70 2.65
C SER A 86 7.29 10.27 3.11
N GLY A 87 6.65 11.10 3.95
CA GLY A 87 5.31 10.79 4.46
C GLY A 87 4.27 10.62 3.35
N SER A 88 4.41 11.36 2.24
CA SER A 88 3.50 11.28 1.10
C SER A 88 3.69 9.99 0.30
N ALA A 89 4.95 9.59 0.05
CA ALA A 89 5.28 8.31 -0.57
C ALA A 89 4.80 7.11 0.26
N LEU A 90 4.95 7.14 1.59
CA LEU A 90 4.49 6.04 2.45
C LEU A 90 2.96 5.97 2.57
N ALA A 91 2.26 7.10 2.39
CA ALA A 91 0.80 7.15 2.46
C ALA A 91 0.12 6.76 1.15
N ASN A 92 0.78 6.91 0.00
CA ASN A 92 0.17 6.73 -1.32
C ASN A 92 0.98 5.79 -2.24
N PRO A 93 0.39 4.68 -2.70
CA PRO A 93 1.06 3.74 -3.62
C PRO A 93 1.59 4.35 -4.91
N ALA A 94 0.89 5.32 -5.50
CA ALA A 94 1.32 5.95 -6.74
C ALA A 94 2.57 6.82 -6.51
N GLU A 95 2.61 7.56 -5.39
CA GLU A 95 3.75 8.38 -5.02
C GLU A 95 4.95 7.52 -4.60
N ALA A 96 4.71 6.43 -3.88
CA ALA A 96 5.75 5.43 -3.58
C ALA A 96 6.42 4.93 -4.86
N ALA A 97 5.62 4.54 -5.86
CA ALA A 97 6.12 4.05 -7.14
C ALA A 97 6.96 5.12 -7.88
N GLN A 98 6.52 6.38 -7.87
CA GLN A 98 7.28 7.48 -8.47
C GLN A 98 8.62 7.69 -7.76
N ALA A 99 8.62 7.75 -6.43
CA ALA A 99 9.83 7.92 -5.64
C ALA A 99 10.81 6.75 -5.84
N GLU A 100 10.31 5.52 -5.87
CA GLU A 100 11.11 4.32 -6.15
C GLU A 100 11.72 4.35 -7.55
N ASN A 101 11.00 4.82 -8.57
CA ASN A 101 11.54 5.00 -9.91
C ASN A 101 12.69 6.02 -9.95
N MET A 102 12.56 7.12 -9.20
CA MET A 102 13.63 8.11 -9.06
C MET A 102 14.86 7.50 -8.38
N LEU A 103 14.65 6.73 -7.31
CA LEU A 103 15.72 6.01 -6.63
C LEU A 103 16.41 4.99 -7.56
N GLN A 104 15.64 4.22 -8.32
CA GLN A 104 16.21 3.29 -9.31
C GLN A 104 17.08 4.02 -10.35
N SER A 105 16.66 5.19 -10.82
CA SER A 105 17.45 6.00 -11.73
C SER A 105 18.76 6.49 -11.08
N ALA A 106 18.71 6.97 -9.84
CA ALA A 106 19.91 7.39 -9.10
C ALA A 106 20.85 6.22 -8.79
N MET A 107 20.33 5.03 -8.54
CA MET A 107 21.12 3.81 -8.35
C MET A 107 21.89 3.42 -9.61
N LYS A 108 21.31 3.60 -10.81
CA LYS A 108 22.04 3.38 -12.07
C LYS A 108 23.27 4.26 -12.18
N SER A 109 23.18 5.53 -11.78
CA SER A 109 24.35 6.42 -11.74
C SER A 109 25.37 6.03 -10.67
N LEU A 110 24.92 5.51 -9.52
CA LEU A 110 25.83 5.00 -8.48
C LEU A 110 26.62 3.78 -8.95
N PHE A 111 25.97 2.85 -9.65
CA PHE A 111 26.64 1.66 -10.18
C PHE A 111 27.59 1.96 -11.34
N ALA A 112 27.42 3.09 -12.02
CA ALA A 112 28.33 3.50 -13.09
C ALA A 112 29.68 4.03 -12.57
N VAL A 113 29.75 4.42 -11.29
CA VAL A 113 30.96 4.97 -10.65
C VAL A 113 31.62 4.03 -9.65
N ALA A 114 30.97 2.91 -9.31
CA ALA A 114 31.50 1.86 -8.44
C ALA A 114 32.54 1.01 -9.18
#